data_AF-A0AA39W912-F1
#
_entry.id   AF-A0AA39W912-F1
#
_cell.length_a   1.000
_cell.length_b   1.000
_cell.length_c   1.000
_cell.angle_alpha   90.00
_cell.angle_beta   90.00
_cell.angle_gamma   90.00
#
_symmetry.space_group_name_H-M   'P 1'
#
loop_
_entity.id
_entity.type
_entity.pdbx_description
1 polymer ?
#
loop_
_entity_poly.entity_id
_entity_poly.type
_entity_poly.pdbx_seq_one_letter_code
_entity_poly.pdbx_strand_id
1 'polypeptide(L)'
;MDLSCLWKRVVCAKYGLKNDGLVWDGLELKSPSYFVKSINGLFEVSQCSYKIIKDGFQVVVGSGGNVRFWTEIKWDSIPLKLAFPRIYALASNKDGLVRDFGSFVDSKWIWDVSLRRPLFDWEFDQWRCFLLALDTICIRRDIPDALAWSFSSNGCFSVGSFRRCLESFGGQSSSVVCPFLWQGICPPKVEIFLWQMLKGRLLVRVVLSKFGLSNLTNFDCPLCGKMPETIDHLFCIVNGLGSYGGWLWDGGIYPHAAAQRLENGWKVGKAACSSLALDSIKFRVVWWFKNFGFGSNEDITILLLDVGGRCVDKKPVKIVKPCSWSPPVDNDLFFNVDGSARGNPGKAGIGGVLRDASGKTLCLFSDSIGIADSILAEIIAIHRAVMLISSNQLYSHRRITILSDSKSVVSWINGVGFGNLSHVKLVYDIRQSILHRKSISIAFTPRGSNALADSLAKNGAVSIGERLEWGA
;
A
#
# COMPACT_ATOMS: atom_id res chain seq x y z
N MET A 1 -21.44 11.07 -0.23
CA MET A 1 -20.36 12.05 -0.51
C MET A 1 -20.87 13.40 -0.04
N ASP A 2 -20.09 14.16 0.70
CA ASP A 2 -20.55 15.42 1.30
C ASP A 2 -20.55 16.56 0.26
N LEU A 3 -21.73 17.10 -0.04
CA LEU A 3 -21.95 18.22 -0.98
C LEU A 3 -21.26 19.52 -0.54
N SER A 4 -20.93 19.64 0.76
CA SER A 4 -20.29 20.81 1.34
C SER A 4 -18.75 20.79 1.22
N CYS A 5 -18.18 19.69 0.75
CA CYS A 5 -16.74 19.51 0.62
C CYS A 5 -16.08 20.65 -0.20
N LEU A 6 -15.05 21.27 0.38
CA LEU A 6 -14.34 22.41 -0.21
C LEU A 6 -13.79 22.11 -1.62
N TRP A 7 -13.21 20.92 -1.83
CA TRP A 7 -12.64 20.53 -3.12
C TRP A 7 -13.70 20.53 -4.24
N LYS A 8 -14.91 20.06 -3.94
CA LYS A 8 -16.03 20.00 -4.89
C LYS A 8 -16.48 21.41 -5.27
N ARG A 9 -16.63 22.29 -4.27
CA ARG A 9 -16.96 23.71 -4.49
C ARG A 9 -15.93 24.41 -5.37
N VAL A 10 -14.63 24.17 -5.13
CA VAL A 10 -13.54 24.75 -5.92
C VAL A 10 -13.59 24.28 -7.37
N VAL A 11 -13.80 22.99 -7.62
CA VAL A 11 -13.90 22.44 -8.98
C VAL A 11 -15.14 22.99 -9.69
N CYS A 12 -16.30 22.99 -9.03
CA CYS A 12 -17.54 23.53 -9.59
C CYS A 12 -17.39 25.01 -9.97
N ALA A 13 -16.84 25.84 -9.07
CA ALA A 13 -16.63 27.27 -9.31
C ALA A 13 -15.66 27.51 -10.48
N LYS A 14 -14.54 26.77 -10.55
CA LYS A 14 -13.53 26.94 -11.60
C LYS A 14 -14.05 26.61 -13.00
N TYR A 15 -14.99 25.66 -13.11
CA TYR A 15 -15.48 25.15 -14.38
C TYR A 15 -16.93 25.53 -14.71
N GLY A 16 -17.57 26.34 -13.86
CA GLY A 16 -18.97 26.71 -14.03
C GLY A 16 -19.93 25.52 -13.94
N LEU A 17 -19.57 24.48 -13.17
CA LEU A 17 -20.41 23.29 -12.99
C LEU A 17 -21.41 23.51 -11.85
N LYS A 18 -22.61 22.93 -11.97
CA LYS A 18 -23.59 22.94 -10.89
C LYS A 18 -23.11 22.07 -9.73
N ASN A 19 -23.27 22.56 -8.49
CA ASN A 19 -22.90 21.85 -7.26
C ASN A 19 -24.08 21.08 -6.64
N ASP A 20 -24.97 20.55 -7.48
CA ASP A 20 -26.24 19.93 -7.10
C ASP A 20 -26.23 18.40 -7.25
N GLY A 21 -25.42 17.82 -8.14
CA GLY A 21 -25.40 16.38 -8.41
C GLY A 21 -24.52 15.56 -7.46
N LEU A 22 -24.91 14.33 -7.15
CA LEU A 22 -24.11 13.39 -6.35
C LEU A 22 -23.02 12.68 -7.16
N VAL A 23 -23.27 12.41 -8.45
CA VAL A 23 -22.32 11.72 -9.32
C VAL A 23 -21.53 12.75 -10.14
N TRP A 24 -20.21 12.52 -10.21
CA TRP A 24 -19.34 13.20 -11.17
C TRP A 24 -19.18 12.27 -12.38
N ASP A 25 -20.08 12.38 -13.35
CA ASP A 25 -19.77 11.87 -14.68
C ASP A 25 -18.59 12.70 -15.18
N GLY A 26 -17.51 12.03 -15.60
CA GLY A 26 -16.18 12.60 -15.82
C GLY A 26 -16.19 14.02 -16.37
N LEU A 27 -15.20 14.82 -15.95
CA LEU A 27 -14.99 16.19 -16.41
C LEU A 27 -14.66 16.24 -17.91
N GLU A 28 -15.65 16.01 -18.78
CA GLU A 28 -15.62 16.22 -20.22
C GLU A 28 -15.67 17.73 -20.48
N LEU A 29 -14.63 18.41 -20.02
CA LEU A 29 -14.45 19.83 -20.23
C LEU A 29 -13.91 20.03 -21.65
N LYS A 30 -14.45 21.02 -22.37
CA LYS A 30 -13.91 21.44 -23.69
C LYS A 30 -12.44 21.87 -23.62
N SER A 31 -11.98 22.33 -22.45
CA SER A 31 -10.59 22.73 -22.19
C SER A 31 -10.20 22.40 -20.74
N PRO A 32 -9.86 21.14 -20.43
CA PRO A 32 -9.54 20.74 -19.07
C PRO A 32 -8.21 21.38 -18.65
N SER A 33 -8.14 21.92 -17.42
CA SER A 33 -6.88 22.42 -16.90
C SER A 33 -5.88 21.28 -16.66
N TYR A 34 -4.63 21.62 -16.43
CA TYR A 34 -3.61 20.64 -16.04
C TYR A 34 -4.04 19.78 -14.83
N PHE A 35 -4.81 20.36 -13.89
CA PHE A 35 -5.39 19.63 -12.75
C PHE A 35 -6.35 18.52 -13.18
N VAL A 36 -7.30 18.85 -14.04
CA VAL A 36 -8.30 17.88 -14.52
C VAL A 36 -7.66 16.84 -15.42
N LYS A 37 -6.73 17.25 -16.29
CA LYS A 37 -5.91 16.31 -17.09
C LYS A 37 -5.12 15.35 -16.19
N SER A 38 -4.57 15.84 -15.08
CA SER A 38 -3.84 14.99 -14.11
C SER A 38 -4.76 13.99 -13.43
N ILE A 39 -5.97 14.40 -13.03
CA ILE A 39 -6.97 13.52 -12.42
C ILE A 39 -7.48 12.49 -13.43
N ASN A 40 -7.89 12.91 -14.62
CA ASN A 40 -8.35 12.02 -15.68
C ASN A 40 -7.26 11.01 -16.07
N GLY A 41 -5.99 11.43 -16.12
CA GLY A 41 -4.86 10.54 -16.35
C GLY A 41 -4.62 9.50 -15.25
N LEU A 42 -5.20 9.63 -14.04
CA LEU A 42 -5.19 8.54 -13.06
C LEU A 42 -6.19 7.44 -13.44
N PHE A 43 -7.32 7.84 -13.99
CA PHE A 43 -8.38 6.93 -14.43
C PHE A 43 -8.04 6.22 -15.74
N GLU A 44 -7.25 6.86 -16.62
CA GLU A 44 -6.75 6.24 -17.86
C GLU A 44 -5.71 5.13 -17.62
N VAL A 45 -4.91 5.20 -16.56
CA VAL A 45 -3.87 4.21 -16.23
C VAL A 45 -4.46 2.85 -15.82
N SER A 46 -5.72 2.80 -15.40
CA SER A 46 -6.43 1.55 -15.13
C SER A 46 -7.89 1.67 -15.55
N GLN A 47 -8.16 1.44 -16.84
CA GLN A 47 -9.51 1.38 -17.40
C GLN A 47 -10.43 0.44 -16.58
N CYS A 48 -9.87 -0.66 -16.06
CA CYS A 48 -10.59 -1.58 -15.17
C CYS A 48 -10.98 -0.93 -13.83
N SER A 49 -10.06 -0.22 -13.17
CA SER A 49 -10.36 0.49 -11.91
C SER A 49 -11.42 1.56 -12.11
N TYR A 50 -11.33 2.34 -13.19
CA TYR A 50 -12.33 3.35 -13.50
C TYR A 50 -13.71 2.73 -13.76
N LYS A 51 -13.76 1.64 -14.53
CA LYS A 51 -15.00 0.89 -14.78
C LYS A 51 -15.62 0.39 -13.47
N ILE A 52 -14.83 -0.20 -12.57
CA ILE A 52 -15.33 -0.68 -11.27
C ILE A 52 -15.89 0.47 -10.43
N ILE A 53 -15.23 1.64 -10.41
CA ILE A 53 -15.73 2.82 -9.68
C ILE A 53 -17.05 3.30 -10.30
N LYS A 54 -17.09 3.44 -11.63
CA LYS A 54 -18.25 3.92 -12.37
C LYS A 54 -19.47 3.01 -12.20
N ASP A 55 -19.27 1.70 -12.32
CA ASP A 55 -20.34 0.71 -12.23
C ASP A 55 -20.70 0.39 -10.76
N GLY A 56 -19.75 0.59 -9.85
CA GLY A 56 -19.88 0.28 -8.43
C GLY A 56 -20.64 1.32 -7.61
N PHE A 57 -20.54 2.60 -7.96
CA PHE A 57 -21.34 3.64 -7.28
C PHE A 57 -22.69 3.83 -7.96
N GLN A 58 -23.76 3.60 -7.19
CA GLN A 58 -25.13 3.80 -7.64
C GLN A 58 -25.82 4.88 -6.79
N VAL A 59 -26.68 5.66 -7.43
CA VAL A 59 -27.47 6.68 -6.76
C VAL A 59 -28.62 6.01 -6.02
N VAL A 60 -28.77 6.33 -4.74
CA VAL A 60 -29.93 5.99 -3.92
C VAL A 60 -30.71 7.27 -3.69
N VAL A 61 -31.92 7.30 -4.23
CA VAL A 61 -32.81 8.45 -4.11
C VAL A 61 -33.43 8.46 -2.72
N GLY A 62 -33.26 9.59 -2.02
CA GLY A 62 -33.92 9.89 -0.75
C GLY A 62 -34.91 11.03 -0.98
N SER A 63 -34.51 12.24 -0.61
CA SER A 63 -35.28 13.48 -0.75
C SER A 63 -35.47 13.97 -2.19
N GLY A 64 -34.64 13.50 -3.14
CA GLY A 64 -34.67 13.92 -4.54
C GLY A 64 -34.08 15.30 -4.84
N GLY A 65 -33.41 15.91 -3.86
CA GLY A 65 -32.84 17.26 -3.97
C GLY A 65 -31.52 17.34 -4.72
N ASN A 66 -30.80 16.22 -4.89
CA ASN A 66 -29.46 16.17 -5.47
C ASN A 66 -29.30 15.10 -6.55
N VAL A 67 -30.42 14.63 -7.11
CA VAL A 67 -30.47 13.59 -8.14
C VAL A 67 -31.16 14.14 -9.36
N ARG A 68 -30.53 14.03 -10.53
CA ARG A 68 -31.10 14.39 -11.83
C ARG A 68 -32.05 13.30 -12.31
N PHE A 69 -33.29 13.70 -12.55
CA PHE A 69 -34.37 12.76 -12.84
C PHE A 69 -34.10 11.91 -14.10
N TRP A 70 -33.75 12.53 -15.22
CA TRP A 70 -33.61 11.81 -16.50
C TRP A 70 -32.29 11.07 -16.69
N THR A 71 -31.21 11.54 -16.06
CA THR A 71 -29.84 11.06 -16.30
C THR A 71 -29.32 10.12 -15.21
N GLU A 72 -29.73 10.30 -13.95
CA GLU A 72 -29.17 9.56 -12.81
C GLU A 72 -30.12 8.48 -12.28
N ILE A 73 -31.44 8.64 -12.40
CA ILE A 73 -32.39 7.55 -12.11
C ILE A 73 -32.27 6.48 -13.18
N LYS A 74 -32.15 5.22 -12.73
CA LYS A 74 -32.09 4.04 -13.60
C LYS A 74 -33.32 3.16 -13.41
N TRP A 75 -33.86 2.68 -14.52
CA TRP A 75 -34.83 1.60 -14.58
C TRP A 75 -34.16 0.42 -15.30
N ASP A 76 -34.17 -0.76 -14.69
CA ASP A 76 -33.45 -1.95 -15.16
C ASP A 76 -31.98 -1.66 -15.55
N SER A 77 -31.24 -1.00 -14.65
CA SER A 77 -29.83 -0.59 -14.84
C SER A 77 -29.56 0.46 -15.93
N ILE A 78 -30.58 0.97 -16.63
CA ILE A 78 -30.45 1.95 -17.72
C ILE A 78 -31.08 3.29 -17.29
N PRO A 79 -30.44 4.45 -17.56
CA PRO A 79 -31.02 5.76 -17.27
C PRO A 79 -32.40 5.98 -17.90
N LEU A 80 -33.31 6.68 -17.21
CA LEU A 80 -34.68 6.95 -17.70
C LEU A 80 -34.71 7.60 -19.09
N LYS A 81 -33.78 8.50 -19.42
CA LYS A 81 -33.71 9.12 -20.76
C LYS A 81 -33.46 8.11 -21.89
N LEU A 82 -32.78 7.00 -21.59
CA LEU A 82 -32.44 5.95 -22.56
C LEU A 82 -33.51 4.86 -22.58
N ALA A 83 -34.12 4.55 -21.43
CA ALA A 83 -35.24 3.63 -21.34
C ALA A 83 -36.51 4.18 -22.02
N PHE A 84 -36.76 5.48 -21.88
CA PHE A 84 -37.97 6.15 -22.41
C PHE A 84 -37.62 7.36 -23.28
N PRO A 85 -36.93 7.16 -24.42
CA PRO A 85 -36.37 8.26 -25.23
C PRO A 85 -37.46 9.17 -25.82
N ARG A 86 -38.64 8.62 -26.14
CA ARG A 86 -39.75 9.40 -26.68
C ARG A 86 -40.38 10.31 -25.63
N ILE A 87 -40.57 9.80 -24.42
CA ILE A 87 -41.10 10.57 -23.29
C ILE A 87 -40.10 11.66 -22.91
N TYR A 88 -38.81 11.33 -22.81
CA TYR A 88 -37.74 12.31 -22.58
C TYR A 88 -37.72 13.41 -23.66
N ALA A 89 -37.93 13.07 -24.93
CA ALA A 89 -37.99 14.05 -26.00
C ALA A 89 -39.16 15.05 -25.85
N LEU A 90 -40.27 14.63 -25.23
CA LEU A 90 -41.47 15.42 -24.97
C LEU A 90 -41.48 16.13 -23.62
N ALA A 91 -40.61 15.73 -22.68
CA ALA A 91 -40.50 16.35 -21.37
C ALA A 91 -40.19 17.85 -21.48
N SER A 92 -40.94 18.67 -20.74
CA SER A 92 -40.73 20.12 -20.68
C SER A 92 -39.45 20.47 -19.93
N ASN A 93 -39.13 19.74 -18.87
CA ASN A 93 -37.89 19.86 -18.11
C ASN A 93 -37.00 18.64 -18.37
N LYS A 94 -35.84 18.85 -19.01
CA LYS A 94 -34.90 17.77 -19.36
C LYS A 94 -33.72 17.64 -18.39
N ASP A 95 -33.40 18.71 -17.67
CA ASP A 95 -32.23 18.80 -16.78
C ASP A 95 -32.61 18.91 -15.30
N GLY A 96 -33.90 18.72 -14.97
CA GLY A 96 -34.45 18.86 -13.63
C GLY A 96 -33.99 17.80 -12.63
N LEU A 97 -34.09 18.15 -11.37
CA LEU A 97 -33.87 17.27 -10.23
C LEU A 97 -35.14 16.49 -9.91
N VAL A 98 -35.05 15.36 -9.21
CA VAL A 98 -36.21 14.53 -8.84
C VAL A 98 -37.28 15.34 -8.12
N ARG A 99 -36.89 16.25 -7.22
CA ARG A 99 -37.81 17.15 -6.52
C ARG A 99 -38.64 18.06 -7.44
N ASP A 100 -38.20 18.29 -8.68
CA ASP A 100 -38.87 19.15 -9.65
C ASP A 100 -39.97 18.40 -10.44
N PHE A 101 -40.08 17.08 -10.27
CA PHE A 101 -41.03 16.21 -11.00
C PHE A 101 -42.09 15.60 -10.08
N GLY A 102 -42.39 16.24 -8.96
CA GLY A 102 -43.44 15.77 -8.06
C GLY A 102 -43.55 16.57 -6.79
N SER A 103 -44.52 16.19 -5.98
CA SER A 103 -44.76 16.80 -4.68
C SER A 103 -45.28 15.77 -3.69
N PHE A 104 -45.13 16.07 -2.40
CA PHE A 104 -45.69 15.24 -1.34
C PHE A 104 -47.12 15.69 -1.03
N VAL A 105 -48.06 14.77 -1.19
CA VAL A 105 -49.47 14.93 -0.78
C VAL A 105 -49.77 13.83 0.22
N ASP A 106 -50.28 14.19 1.41
CA ASP A 106 -50.57 13.24 2.50
C ASP A 106 -49.42 12.28 2.82
N SER A 107 -48.20 12.81 2.89
CA SER A 107 -46.95 12.06 3.16
C SER A 107 -46.59 11.00 2.10
N LYS A 108 -47.26 10.98 0.94
CA LYS A 108 -46.89 10.17 -0.22
C LYS A 108 -46.37 11.05 -1.35
N TRP A 109 -45.34 10.56 -2.03
CA TRP A 109 -44.82 11.23 -3.21
C TRP A 109 -45.74 10.99 -4.41
N ILE A 110 -46.12 12.08 -5.09
CA ILE A 110 -46.90 12.03 -6.33
C ILE A 110 -46.05 12.63 -7.44
N TRP A 111 -45.83 11.83 -8.49
CA TRP A 111 -45.12 12.26 -9.69
C TRP A 111 -45.96 13.24 -10.51
N ASP A 112 -45.34 14.33 -10.93
CA ASP A 112 -45.87 15.34 -11.85
C ASP A 112 -44.83 15.61 -12.95
N VAL A 113 -44.96 14.89 -14.06
CA VAL A 113 -44.05 15.00 -15.20
C VAL A 113 -44.75 15.76 -16.33
N SER A 114 -44.43 17.04 -16.44
CA SER A 114 -44.98 17.93 -17.47
C SER A 114 -44.41 17.65 -18.88
N LEU A 115 -45.31 17.51 -19.85
CA LEU A 115 -44.98 17.34 -21.27
C LEU A 115 -45.28 18.62 -22.07
N ARG A 116 -44.49 18.89 -23.11
CA ARG A 116 -44.63 20.09 -23.95
C ARG A 116 -45.86 20.06 -24.88
N ARG A 117 -46.49 18.90 -25.05
CA ARG A 117 -47.74 18.69 -25.79
C ARG A 117 -48.47 17.44 -25.26
N PRO A 118 -49.77 17.30 -25.52
CA PRO A 118 -50.50 16.06 -25.27
C PRO A 118 -49.87 14.87 -26.00
N LEU A 119 -50.02 13.68 -25.41
CA LEU A 119 -49.57 12.42 -26.00
C LEU A 119 -50.46 12.03 -27.18
N PHE A 120 -49.85 11.45 -28.22
CA PHE A 120 -50.60 10.76 -29.27
C PHE A 120 -50.89 9.32 -28.85
N ASP A 121 -51.88 8.69 -29.48
CA ASP A 121 -52.34 7.32 -29.17
C ASP A 121 -51.19 6.30 -29.10
N TRP A 122 -50.25 6.36 -30.06
CA TRP A 122 -49.10 5.46 -30.11
C TRP A 122 -48.01 5.74 -29.04
N GLU A 123 -48.12 6.84 -28.28
CA GLU A 123 -47.19 7.20 -27.21
C GLU A 123 -47.70 6.77 -25.82
N PHE A 124 -49.00 6.42 -25.69
CA PHE A 124 -49.62 6.05 -24.41
C PHE A 124 -49.04 4.78 -23.80
N ASP A 125 -48.70 3.78 -24.62
CA ASP A 125 -48.10 2.55 -24.09
C ASP A 125 -46.73 2.81 -23.45
N GLN A 126 -45.90 3.66 -24.08
CA GLN A 126 -44.61 4.04 -23.50
C GLN A 126 -44.79 4.87 -22.22
N TRP A 127 -45.79 5.76 -22.20
CA TRP A 127 -46.12 6.55 -21.01
C TRP A 127 -46.59 5.68 -19.85
N ARG A 128 -47.43 4.68 -20.11
CA ARG A 128 -47.89 3.72 -19.09
C ARG A 128 -46.71 2.94 -18.49
N CYS A 129 -45.83 2.41 -19.32
CA CYS A 129 -44.62 1.72 -18.85
C CYS A 129 -43.70 2.66 -18.05
N PHE A 130 -43.60 3.93 -18.46
CA PHE A 130 -42.84 4.94 -17.74
C PHE A 130 -43.42 5.21 -16.34
N LEU A 131 -44.73 5.37 -16.21
CA LEU A 131 -45.37 5.56 -14.90
C LEU A 131 -45.18 4.34 -13.98
N LEU A 132 -45.29 3.11 -14.53
CA LEU A 132 -44.99 1.90 -13.77
C LEU A 132 -43.53 1.86 -13.30
N ALA A 133 -42.59 2.32 -14.13
CA ALA A 133 -41.19 2.44 -13.74
C ALA A 133 -41.01 3.45 -12.60
N LEU A 134 -41.70 4.59 -12.63
CA LEU A 134 -41.65 5.61 -11.57
C LEU A 134 -42.25 5.14 -10.25
N ASP A 135 -43.27 4.29 -10.28
CA ASP A 135 -43.90 3.74 -9.08
C ASP A 135 -42.95 2.82 -8.29
N THR A 136 -41.93 2.25 -8.96
CA THR A 136 -40.88 1.47 -8.26
C THR A 136 -39.92 2.33 -7.44
N ILE A 137 -39.98 3.65 -7.57
CA ILE A 137 -39.02 4.59 -6.97
C ILE A 137 -39.61 5.20 -5.70
N CYS A 138 -39.04 4.84 -4.54
CA CYS A 138 -39.48 5.34 -3.25
C CYS A 138 -38.76 6.63 -2.84
N ILE A 139 -39.45 7.77 -2.92
CA ILE A 139 -38.95 9.08 -2.44
C ILE A 139 -39.30 9.28 -0.97
N ARG A 140 -38.33 9.70 -0.15
CA ARG A 140 -38.50 9.91 1.30
C ARG A 140 -37.96 11.26 1.72
N ARG A 141 -38.81 12.10 2.30
CA ARG A 141 -38.51 13.51 2.64
C ARG A 141 -37.33 13.65 3.61
N ASP A 142 -37.26 12.79 4.62
CA ASP A 142 -36.30 12.94 5.73
C ASP A 142 -34.96 12.23 5.50
N ILE A 143 -34.81 11.55 4.37
CA ILE A 143 -33.59 10.78 4.04
C ILE A 143 -32.84 11.52 2.95
N PRO A 144 -31.57 11.91 3.16
CA PRO A 144 -30.80 12.58 2.13
C PRO A 144 -30.50 11.62 0.97
N ASP A 145 -30.36 12.17 -0.22
CA ASP A 145 -29.86 11.41 -1.37
C ASP A 145 -28.44 10.91 -1.09
N ALA A 146 -28.14 9.69 -1.51
CA ALA A 146 -26.87 9.04 -1.20
C ALA A 146 -26.28 8.29 -2.39
N LEU A 147 -25.00 7.94 -2.27
CA LEU A 147 -24.34 6.97 -3.15
C LEU A 147 -24.17 5.68 -2.38
N ALA A 148 -24.63 4.58 -2.96
CA ALA A 148 -24.39 3.23 -2.46
C ALA A 148 -23.31 2.55 -3.30
N TRP A 149 -22.45 1.79 -2.63
CA TRP A 149 -21.47 0.90 -3.22
C TRP A 149 -22.11 -0.47 -3.46
N SER A 150 -22.37 -0.81 -4.72
CA SER A 150 -23.08 -2.03 -5.13
C SER A 150 -22.33 -3.31 -4.79
N PHE A 151 -21.01 -3.26 -4.61
CA PHE A 151 -20.19 -4.40 -4.23
C PHE A 151 -20.00 -4.54 -2.71
N SER A 152 -20.92 -3.99 -1.92
CA SER A 152 -21.02 -4.25 -0.47
C SER A 152 -22.47 -4.45 -0.07
N SER A 153 -22.73 -5.43 0.80
CA SER A 153 -24.08 -5.74 1.29
C SER A 153 -24.70 -4.61 2.11
N ASN A 154 -23.88 -3.79 2.77
CA ASN A 154 -24.35 -2.62 3.51
C ASN A 154 -24.35 -1.33 2.68
N GLY A 155 -24.08 -1.40 1.38
CA GLY A 155 -23.99 -0.25 0.49
C GLY A 155 -22.84 0.73 0.80
N CYS A 156 -21.97 0.43 1.77
CA CYS A 156 -20.86 1.30 2.14
C CYS A 156 -19.61 0.95 1.34
N PHE A 157 -18.89 1.99 0.88
CA PHE A 157 -17.61 1.81 0.22
C PHE A 157 -16.52 1.42 1.24
N SER A 158 -15.70 0.44 0.89
CA SER A 158 -14.47 0.13 1.60
C SER A 158 -13.35 -0.17 0.61
N VAL A 159 -12.11 0.12 1.00
CA VAL A 159 -10.94 -0.25 0.18
C VAL A 159 -10.88 -1.77 -0.03
N GLY A 160 -11.31 -2.56 0.96
CA GLY A 160 -11.35 -4.02 0.88
C GLY A 160 -12.38 -4.55 -0.13
N SER A 161 -13.60 -3.99 -0.17
CA SER A 161 -14.60 -4.36 -1.20
C SER A 161 -14.13 -3.98 -2.60
N PHE A 162 -13.58 -2.78 -2.77
CA PHE A 162 -13.01 -2.35 -4.05
C PHE A 162 -11.86 -3.25 -4.52
N ARG A 163 -10.93 -3.61 -3.62
CA ARG A 163 -9.81 -4.50 -3.93
C ARG A 163 -10.27 -5.88 -4.40
N ARG A 164 -11.26 -6.48 -3.74
CA ARG A 164 -11.82 -7.78 -4.16
C ARG A 164 -12.43 -7.73 -5.56
N CYS A 165 -13.12 -6.63 -5.89
CA CYS A 165 -13.59 -6.39 -7.25
C CYS A 165 -12.42 -6.31 -8.23
N LEU A 166 -11.39 -5.54 -7.89
CA LEU A 166 -10.20 -5.40 -8.75
C LEU A 166 -9.49 -6.75 -8.99
N GLU A 167 -9.42 -7.62 -7.99
CA GLU A 167 -8.85 -8.97 -8.11
C GLU A 167 -9.72 -9.89 -8.97
N SER A 168 -11.04 -9.69 -8.98
CA SER A 168 -12.01 -10.50 -9.74
C SER A 168 -12.17 -10.04 -11.20
N PHE A 169 -12.12 -8.73 -11.45
CA PHE A 169 -12.23 -8.13 -12.79
C PHE A 169 -10.87 -7.88 -13.46
N GLY A 170 -9.78 -7.91 -12.69
CA GLY A 170 -8.43 -7.69 -13.16
C GLY A 170 -7.79 -8.95 -13.73
N GLY A 171 -8.03 -9.23 -15.01
CA GLY A 171 -7.02 -9.93 -15.81
C GLY A 171 -5.74 -9.08 -15.83
N GLN A 172 -4.57 -9.72 -15.70
CA GLN A 172 -3.23 -9.11 -15.56
C GLN A 172 -3.13 -7.71 -16.19
N SER A 173 -3.31 -6.68 -15.37
CA SER A 173 -3.03 -5.31 -15.79
C SER A 173 -1.51 -5.18 -15.91
N SER A 174 -1.01 -4.96 -17.13
CA SER A 174 0.37 -4.54 -17.37
C SER A 174 0.57 -3.10 -16.92
N SER A 175 0.44 -2.90 -15.61
CA SER A 175 0.88 -1.67 -14.99
C SER A 175 2.38 -1.52 -15.28
N VAL A 176 2.73 -0.50 -16.06
CA VAL A 176 4.11 0.01 -16.26
C VAL A 176 4.72 0.49 -14.92
N VAL A 177 3.93 0.54 -13.84
CA VAL A 177 4.47 0.78 -12.50
C VAL A 177 5.28 -0.44 -12.10
N CYS A 178 6.59 -0.25 -12.07
CA CYS A 178 7.61 -1.21 -11.68
C CYS A 178 7.12 -2.09 -10.52
N PRO A 179 7.06 -3.42 -10.68
CA PRO A 179 6.72 -4.36 -9.60
C PRO A 179 7.56 -4.15 -8.33
N PHE A 180 8.72 -3.52 -8.50
CA PHE A 180 9.71 -3.19 -7.49
C PHE A 180 9.36 -2.00 -6.59
N LEU A 181 8.37 -1.19 -6.97
CA LEU A 181 7.99 0.01 -6.21
C LEU A 181 7.20 -0.31 -4.93
N TRP A 182 6.45 -1.41 -4.95
CA TRP A 182 5.53 -1.81 -3.87
C TRP A 182 6.00 -3.05 -3.12
N GLN A 183 7.33 -3.25 -3.05
CA GLN A 183 7.93 -4.43 -2.42
C GLN A 183 8.01 -4.32 -0.90
N GLY A 184 7.56 -3.22 -0.30
CA GLY A 184 7.65 -2.98 1.14
C GLY A 184 9.06 -2.64 1.60
N ILE A 185 9.92 -2.20 0.68
CA ILE A 185 11.33 -1.87 0.93
C ILE A 185 11.45 -0.56 1.74
N CYS A 186 10.47 0.33 1.60
CA CYS A 186 10.41 1.56 2.36
C CYS A 186 9.00 1.79 2.90
N PRO A 187 8.82 2.68 3.90
CA PRO A 187 7.49 2.97 4.42
C PRO A 187 6.51 3.36 3.31
N PRO A 188 5.21 3.01 3.38
CA PRO A 188 4.24 3.26 2.31
C PRO A 188 4.20 4.71 1.82
N LYS A 189 4.44 5.68 2.72
CA LYS A 189 4.55 7.11 2.37
C LYS A 189 5.68 7.39 1.37
N VAL A 190 6.82 6.71 1.51
CA VAL A 190 7.96 6.83 0.60
C VAL A 190 7.64 6.14 -0.72
N GLU A 191 7.08 4.93 -0.72
CA GLU A 191 6.67 4.24 -1.97
C GLU A 191 5.67 5.09 -2.79
N ILE A 192 4.68 5.69 -2.11
CA ILE A 192 3.73 6.62 -2.72
C ILE A 192 4.41 7.89 -3.25
N PHE A 193 5.43 8.41 -2.55
CA PHE A 193 6.21 9.55 -3.01
C PHE A 193 7.01 9.22 -4.28
N LEU A 194 7.72 8.08 -4.29
CA LEU A 194 8.48 7.60 -5.44
C LEU A 194 7.57 7.31 -6.63
N TRP A 195 6.39 6.75 -6.40
CA TRP A 195 5.36 6.58 -7.41
C TRP A 195 4.94 7.90 -8.05
N GLN A 196 4.66 8.92 -7.23
CA GLN A 196 4.32 10.26 -7.72
C GLN A 196 5.48 10.88 -8.52
N MET A 197 6.71 10.69 -8.06
CA MET A 197 7.91 11.16 -8.75
C MET A 197 8.05 10.54 -10.15
N LEU A 198 7.95 9.22 -10.24
CA LEU A 198 8.02 8.46 -11.50
C LEU A 198 6.92 8.84 -12.49
N LYS A 199 5.73 9.18 -11.98
CA LYS A 199 4.62 9.68 -12.80
C LYS A 199 4.72 11.17 -13.15
N GLY A 200 5.75 11.87 -12.66
CA GLY A 200 5.94 13.30 -12.92
C GLY A 200 4.92 14.19 -12.19
N ARG A 201 4.42 13.73 -11.03
CA ARG A 201 3.25 14.32 -10.32
C ARG A 201 3.61 15.02 -9.01
N LEU A 202 4.89 15.14 -8.67
CA LEU A 202 5.31 15.93 -7.50
C LEU A 202 5.11 17.42 -7.75
N LEU A 203 4.69 18.13 -6.70
CA LEU A 203 4.37 19.56 -6.71
C LEU A 203 5.62 20.46 -6.64
N VAL A 204 6.53 20.30 -7.61
CA VAL A 204 7.68 21.21 -7.80
C VAL A 204 7.23 22.53 -8.42
N ARG A 205 8.02 23.62 -8.32
CA ARG A 205 7.62 24.96 -8.81
C ARG A 205 7.18 24.99 -10.28
N VAL A 206 7.82 24.23 -11.17
CA VAL A 206 7.42 24.13 -12.59
C VAL A 206 6.08 23.42 -12.77
N VAL A 207 5.71 22.51 -11.86
CA VAL A 207 4.41 21.85 -11.86
C VAL A 207 3.36 22.78 -11.26
N LEU A 208 3.67 23.45 -10.16
CA LEU A 208 2.81 24.46 -9.51
C LEU A 208 2.47 25.64 -10.43
N SER A 209 3.39 26.08 -11.27
CA SER A 209 3.13 27.13 -12.26
C SER A 209 2.07 26.72 -13.28
N LYS A 210 2.04 25.45 -13.70
CA LYS A 210 1.00 24.89 -14.59
C LYS A 210 -0.38 24.85 -13.94
N PHE A 211 -0.45 24.90 -12.61
CA PHE A 211 -1.70 25.02 -11.87
C PHE A 211 -2.22 26.47 -11.78
N GLY A 212 -1.45 27.45 -12.28
CA GLY A 212 -1.84 28.86 -12.28
C GLY A 212 -1.64 29.54 -10.92
N LEU A 213 -0.73 29.04 -10.09
CA LEU A 213 -0.32 29.71 -8.85
C LEU A 213 0.55 30.93 -9.22
N SER A 214 -0.12 32.05 -9.46
CA SER A 214 0.41 33.31 -10.01
C SER A 214 1.44 34.03 -9.12
N ASN A 215 1.61 33.62 -7.87
CA ASN A 215 2.54 34.25 -6.92
C ASN A 215 3.96 33.68 -7.00
N LEU A 216 4.20 32.68 -7.85
CA LEU A 216 5.54 32.14 -8.10
C LEU A 216 6.22 32.96 -9.19
N THR A 217 6.90 34.03 -8.81
CA THR A 217 7.73 34.85 -9.73
C THR A 217 9.09 34.20 -10.02
N ASN A 218 9.54 33.32 -9.13
CA ASN A 218 10.78 32.58 -9.26
C ASN A 218 10.50 31.08 -9.45
N PHE A 219 10.87 30.54 -10.61
CA PHE A 219 10.77 29.12 -10.93
C PHE A 219 12.05 28.35 -10.69
N ASP A 220 13.12 29.03 -10.30
CA ASP A 220 14.43 28.44 -10.12
C ASP A 220 14.41 27.44 -8.97
N CYS A 221 15.22 26.41 -9.13
CA CYS A 221 15.44 25.41 -8.13
C CYS A 221 15.99 26.06 -6.87
N PRO A 222 15.40 25.81 -5.69
CA PRO A 222 15.89 26.34 -4.42
C PRO A 222 17.30 25.85 -4.08
N LEU A 223 17.77 24.77 -4.73
CA LEU A 223 19.07 24.16 -4.45
C LEU A 223 20.20 24.74 -5.30
N CYS A 224 19.94 25.04 -6.58
CA CYS A 224 20.98 25.55 -7.48
C CYS A 224 20.83 27.04 -7.82
N GLY A 225 19.62 27.60 -7.71
CA GLY A 225 19.31 28.99 -8.05
C GLY A 225 19.53 29.37 -9.53
N LYS A 226 19.72 28.39 -10.43
CA LYS A 226 20.17 28.62 -11.82
C LYS A 226 19.29 28.00 -12.89
N MET A 227 18.57 26.93 -12.58
CA MET A 227 17.67 26.27 -13.54
C MET A 227 16.27 26.08 -12.92
N PRO A 228 15.21 25.99 -13.74
CA PRO A 228 13.87 25.74 -13.26
C PRO A 228 13.74 24.48 -12.40
N GLU A 229 12.98 24.54 -11.31
CA GLU A 229 12.69 23.42 -10.42
C GLU A 229 11.76 22.41 -11.09
N THR A 230 12.34 21.55 -11.91
CA THR A 230 11.70 20.34 -12.42
C THR A 230 11.99 19.16 -11.49
N ILE A 231 11.18 18.10 -11.56
CA ILE A 231 11.42 16.86 -10.80
C ILE A 231 12.78 16.27 -11.17
N ASP A 232 13.08 16.20 -12.47
CA ASP A 232 14.37 15.71 -12.98
C ASP A 232 15.52 16.59 -12.48
N HIS A 233 15.35 17.91 -12.47
CA HIS A 233 16.38 18.81 -12.01
C HIS A 233 16.62 18.68 -10.50
N LEU A 234 15.56 18.80 -9.69
CA LEU A 234 15.61 18.76 -8.24
C LEU A 234 16.14 17.43 -7.69
N PHE A 235 15.73 16.30 -8.29
CA PHE A 235 16.08 14.97 -7.79
C PHE A 235 17.19 14.27 -8.57
N CYS A 236 17.57 14.71 -9.78
CA CYS A 236 18.55 13.97 -10.60
C CYS A 236 19.74 14.81 -11.10
N ILE A 237 19.58 16.11 -11.36
CA ILE A 237 20.57 16.91 -12.13
C ILE A 237 21.29 17.99 -11.30
N VAL A 238 20.73 18.50 -10.19
CA VAL A 238 21.39 19.56 -9.40
C VAL A 238 22.79 19.12 -8.95
N ASN A 239 23.82 19.70 -9.60
CA ASN A 239 25.25 19.57 -9.27
C ASN A 239 25.70 20.50 -8.13
N GLY A 240 24.79 21.25 -7.50
CA GLY A 240 25.07 22.11 -6.34
C GLY A 240 25.45 21.34 -5.05
N LEU A 241 25.45 20.00 -5.11
CA LEU A 241 25.94 19.08 -4.08
C LEU A 241 27.40 18.66 -4.32
N GLY A 242 28.13 19.49 -5.05
CA GLY A 242 29.43 19.24 -5.69
C GLY A 242 30.67 19.25 -4.79
N SER A 243 30.59 18.73 -3.56
CA SER A 243 31.82 18.45 -2.79
C SER A 243 31.76 17.20 -1.89
N TYR A 244 30.57 16.62 -1.67
CA TYR A 244 30.43 15.34 -0.96
C TYR A 244 29.84 14.21 -1.83
N GLY A 245 29.40 14.53 -3.05
CA GLY A 245 29.39 13.54 -4.13
C GLY A 245 30.78 12.89 -4.28
N GLY A 246 31.88 13.62 -4.11
CA GLY A 246 33.21 12.98 -4.08
C GLY A 246 33.30 11.77 -3.12
N TRP A 247 32.68 11.80 -1.94
CA TRP A 247 32.78 10.70 -0.98
C TRP A 247 31.89 9.48 -1.29
N LEU A 248 30.70 9.68 -1.86
CA LEU A 248 29.84 8.57 -2.31
C LEU A 248 30.35 7.93 -3.61
N TRP A 249 31.13 8.68 -4.39
CA TRP A 249 31.54 8.33 -5.74
C TRP A 249 33.03 7.93 -5.82
N ASP A 250 33.91 8.47 -4.96
CA ASP A 250 35.32 8.05 -4.78
C ASP A 250 35.54 7.12 -3.57
N GLY A 251 34.54 6.98 -2.67
CA GLY A 251 34.60 6.09 -1.50
C GLY A 251 34.43 4.59 -1.80
N GLY A 252 34.52 4.18 -3.07
CA GLY A 252 34.66 2.77 -3.45
C GLY A 252 33.38 1.95 -3.65
N ILE A 253 32.18 2.56 -3.69
CA ILE A 253 30.93 1.78 -3.87
C ILE A 253 30.54 1.62 -5.36
N TYR A 254 30.80 2.57 -6.26
CA TYR A 254 30.59 2.37 -7.71
C TYR A 254 31.57 3.19 -8.60
N PRO A 255 32.12 2.63 -9.69
CA PRO A 255 33.03 3.34 -10.60
C PRO A 255 32.34 4.47 -11.38
N HIS A 256 33.11 5.49 -11.78
CA HIS A 256 32.70 6.66 -12.56
C HIS A 256 31.92 6.35 -13.86
N ALA A 257 32.10 5.16 -14.44
CA ALA A 257 31.35 4.64 -15.60
C ALA A 257 29.87 4.30 -15.28
N ALA A 258 29.52 4.10 -14.00
CA ALA A 258 28.15 3.88 -13.57
C ALA A 258 27.31 5.17 -13.63
N ALA A 259 27.89 6.36 -13.47
CA ALA A 259 27.18 7.64 -13.51
C ALA A 259 26.46 7.86 -14.86
N GLN A 260 27.16 7.60 -15.96
CA GLN A 260 26.60 7.67 -17.31
C GLN A 260 25.54 6.59 -17.54
N ARG A 261 25.73 5.38 -16.99
CA ARG A 261 24.75 4.29 -17.01
C ARG A 261 23.49 4.60 -16.19
N LEU A 262 23.60 5.35 -15.11
CA LEU A 262 22.47 5.71 -14.24
C LEU A 262 21.66 6.88 -14.82
N GLU A 263 22.33 7.88 -15.40
CA GLU A 263 21.65 8.97 -16.11
C GLU A 263 20.96 8.45 -17.39
N ASN A 264 21.65 7.58 -18.14
CA ASN A 264 21.06 6.87 -19.28
C ASN A 264 19.96 5.90 -18.80
N GLY A 265 20.14 5.24 -17.66
CA GLY A 265 19.16 4.36 -17.03
C GLY A 265 17.91 5.07 -16.53
N TRP A 266 18.01 6.34 -16.12
CA TRP A 266 16.85 7.20 -15.79
C TRP A 266 16.09 7.64 -17.05
N LYS A 267 16.82 8.06 -18.10
CA LYS A 267 16.24 8.43 -19.40
C LYS A 267 15.54 7.24 -20.07
N VAL A 268 16.12 6.04 -20.00
CA VAL A 268 15.53 4.77 -20.48
C VAL A 268 14.47 4.22 -19.49
N GLY A 269 14.66 4.45 -18.19
CA GLY A 269 13.84 3.90 -17.09
C GLY A 269 12.45 4.52 -16.93
N LYS A 270 12.23 5.76 -17.43
CA LYS A 270 10.87 6.31 -17.59
C LYS A 270 10.00 5.44 -18.53
N ALA A 271 10.61 4.68 -19.43
CA ALA A 271 9.93 3.80 -20.39
C ALA A 271 9.93 2.31 -19.99
N ALA A 272 10.96 1.81 -19.29
CA ALA A 272 11.15 0.37 -19.05
C ALA A 272 11.42 -0.05 -17.58
N CYS A 273 11.49 0.91 -16.64
CA CYS A 273 11.61 0.70 -15.18
C CYS A 273 12.45 -0.54 -14.75
N SER A 274 13.78 -0.42 -14.81
CA SER A 274 14.73 -1.43 -14.31
C SER A 274 15.02 -1.25 -12.81
N SER A 275 15.43 -2.33 -12.11
CA SER A 275 15.80 -2.30 -10.68
C SER A 275 16.85 -1.22 -10.36
N LEU A 276 17.85 -1.06 -11.23
CA LEU A 276 18.94 -0.11 -11.07
C LEU A 276 18.48 1.37 -11.05
N ALA A 277 17.43 1.69 -11.81
CA ALA A 277 16.86 3.04 -11.82
C ALA A 277 16.15 3.33 -10.50
N LEU A 278 15.43 2.35 -9.94
CA LEU A 278 14.77 2.47 -8.64
C LEU A 278 15.75 2.58 -7.49
N ASP A 279 16.85 1.86 -7.54
CA ASP A 279 17.89 1.94 -6.50
C ASP A 279 18.52 3.34 -6.48
N SER A 280 18.80 3.91 -7.65
CA SER A 280 19.30 5.29 -7.78
C SER A 280 18.31 6.33 -7.29
N ILE A 281 17.02 6.12 -7.56
CA ILE A 281 15.92 6.95 -7.09
C ILE A 281 15.81 6.91 -5.57
N LYS A 282 15.84 5.70 -4.98
CA LYS A 282 15.83 5.50 -3.53
C LYS A 282 17.01 6.23 -2.89
N PHE A 283 18.23 6.01 -3.37
CA PHE A 283 19.44 6.69 -2.86
C PHE A 283 19.31 8.22 -2.83
N ARG A 284 18.78 8.83 -3.89
CA ARG A 284 18.67 10.29 -3.99
C ARG A 284 17.58 10.87 -3.09
N VAL A 285 16.47 10.17 -2.93
CA VAL A 285 15.38 10.57 -2.02
C VAL A 285 15.84 10.50 -0.57
N VAL A 286 16.63 9.50 -0.22
CA VAL A 286 17.21 9.31 1.12
C VAL A 286 18.19 10.39 1.48
N TRP A 287 19.08 10.70 0.54
CA TRP A 287 20.03 11.79 0.68
C TRP A 287 19.29 13.13 0.85
N TRP A 288 18.20 13.33 0.12
CA TRP A 288 17.37 14.53 0.24
C TRP A 288 16.72 14.64 1.64
N PHE A 289 16.13 13.56 2.16
CA PHE A 289 15.57 13.53 3.52
C PHE A 289 16.62 13.86 4.60
N LYS A 290 17.85 13.35 4.46
CA LYS A 290 18.98 13.64 5.36
C LYS A 290 19.38 15.10 5.43
N ASN A 291 19.41 15.78 4.29
CA ASN A 291 20.02 17.10 4.19
C ASN A 291 19.03 18.26 4.32
N PHE A 292 17.72 18.01 4.14
CA PHE A 292 16.68 19.04 4.28
C PHE A 292 15.82 18.87 5.53
N GLY A 293 16.26 18.04 6.49
CA GLY A 293 15.72 18.02 7.86
C GLY A 293 14.33 17.39 8.01
N PHE A 294 13.90 16.56 7.04
CA PHE A 294 12.66 15.82 7.14
C PHE A 294 12.95 14.38 7.61
N GLY A 295 12.88 14.13 8.92
CA GLY A 295 13.06 12.80 9.51
C GLY A 295 14.31 12.64 10.37
N SER A 296 14.32 11.61 11.22
CA SER A 296 15.42 11.31 12.13
C SER A 296 16.60 10.67 11.37
N ASN A 297 17.83 10.74 11.90
CA ASN A 297 19.02 10.12 11.28
C ASN A 297 18.89 8.60 11.06
N GLU A 298 18.00 7.92 11.78
CA GLU A 298 17.73 6.49 11.67
C GLU A 298 16.96 6.15 10.38
N ASP A 299 16.07 7.04 9.92
CA ASP A 299 15.26 6.86 8.71
C ASP A 299 16.09 6.77 7.41
N ILE A 300 17.32 7.27 7.43
CA ILE A 300 18.19 7.41 6.25
C ILE A 300 19.11 6.19 6.09
N THR A 301 19.66 5.65 7.18
CA THR A 301 20.47 4.41 7.17
C THR A 301 19.62 3.22 6.68
N ILE A 302 18.33 3.26 7.01
CA ILE A 302 17.26 2.31 6.64
C ILE A 302 17.11 2.11 5.12
N LEU A 303 17.38 3.12 4.30
CA LEU A 303 17.13 3.06 2.85
C LEU A 303 18.40 2.83 1.99
N LEU A 304 19.61 2.99 2.55
CA LEU A 304 20.88 2.85 1.81
C LEU A 304 21.37 1.40 1.67
N LEU A 305 20.82 0.46 2.46
CA LEU A 305 21.37 -0.90 2.61
C LEU A 305 20.68 -1.99 1.76
N ASP A 306 19.66 -1.65 0.96
CA ASP A 306 18.77 -2.63 0.30
C ASP A 306 18.94 -2.77 -1.24
N VAL A 307 20.09 -2.41 -1.79
CA VAL A 307 20.34 -2.43 -3.26
C VAL A 307 20.68 -3.83 -3.80
N GLY A 308 20.53 -4.89 -2.98
CA GLY A 308 21.02 -6.24 -3.29
C GLY A 308 19.98 -7.36 -3.45
N GLY A 309 18.68 -7.12 -3.24
CA GLY A 309 17.69 -8.21 -3.13
C GLY A 309 17.02 -8.62 -4.46
N ARG A 310 17.28 -9.84 -4.98
CA ARG A 310 16.44 -10.44 -6.04
C ARG A 310 15.07 -10.86 -5.49
N CYS A 311 14.03 -10.69 -6.32
CA CYS A 311 12.66 -11.15 -6.05
C CYS A 311 12.58 -12.69 -6.01
N VAL A 312 11.88 -13.24 -5.03
CA VAL A 312 11.47 -14.66 -5.02
C VAL A 312 9.95 -14.72 -5.08
N ASP A 313 9.43 -15.46 -6.06
CA ASP A 313 8.01 -15.71 -6.28
C ASP A 313 7.33 -16.39 -5.09
N LYS A 314 6.07 -16.01 -4.82
CA LYS A 314 5.23 -16.65 -3.80
C LYS A 314 4.89 -18.09 -4.23
N LYS A 315 5.25 -19.08 -3.41
CA LYS A 315 4.79 -20.47 -3.54
C LYS A 315 3.56 -20.77 -2.67
N PRO A 316 2.68 -21.70 -3.10
CA PRO A 316 1.40 -21.98 -2.45
C PRO A 316 1.55 -22.67 -1.09
N VAL A 317 0.52 -22.49 -0.25
CA VAL A 317 0.39 -23.02 1.11
C VAL A 317 0.31 -24.56 1.07
N LYS A 318 1.17 -25.24 1.83
CA LYS A 318 1.13 -26.70 2.02
C LYS A 318 0.50 -27.08 3.37
N ILE A 319 -0.32 -28.12 3.31
CA ILE A 319 -0.97 -28.82 4.43
C ILE A 319 0.10 -29.39 5.38
N VAL A 320 -0.05 -29.16 6.68
CA VAL A 320 0.92 -29.52 7.73
C VAL A 320 0.65 -30.96 8.22
N LYS A 321 1.64 -31.86 8.08
CA LYS A 321 1.68 -33.17 8.75
C LYS A 321 1.92 -32.97 10.27
N PRO A 322 1.45 -33.87 11.15
CA PRO A 322 1.84 -33.84 12.56
C PRO A 322 3.36 -34.09 12.67
N CYS A 323 4.09 -33.09 13.15
CA CYS A 323 5.55 -33.12 13.28
C CYS A 323 5.93 -33.23 14.75
N SER A 324 6.52 -34.36 15.15
CA SER A 324 7.25 -34.53 16.40
C SER A 324 8.70 -34.06 16.22
N TRP A 325 9.38 -33.68 17.30
CA TRP A 325 10.81 -33.39 17.26
C TRP A 325 11.62 -34.67 16.98
N SER A 326 12.70 -34.57 16.22
CA SER A 326 13.65 -35.66 15.95
C SER A 326 15.08 -35.20 16.24
N PRO A 327 15.93 -36.06 16.84
CA PRO A 327 17.31 -35.72 17.14
C PRO A 327 18.17 -35.52 15.87
N PRO A 328 19.27 -34.77 15.97
CA PRO A 328 20.25 -34.63 14.90
C PRO A 328 20.99 -35.96 14.60
N VAL A 329 21.61 -36.03 13.42
CA VAL A 329 22.53 -37.14 13.05
C VAL A 329 23.81 -37.04 13.89
N ASP A 330 24.46 -38.17 14.17
CA ASP A 330 25.57 -38.29 15.11
C ASP A 330 26.62 -37.15 15.01
N ASN A 331 27.00 -36.63 16.19
CA ASN A 331 27.89 -35.49 16.46
C ASN A 331 27.36 -34.07 16.16
N ASP A 332 26.19 -33.90 15.55
CA ASP A 332 25.56 -32.59 15.37
C ASP A 332 24.75 -32.16 16.60
N LEU A 333 24.64 -30.85 16.81
CA LEU A 333 23.83 -30.27 17.87
C LEU A 333 22.72 -29.41 17.28
N PHE A 334 21.52 -29.53 17.85
CA PHE A 334 20.37 -28.70 17.49
C PHE A 334 20.02 -27.74 18.60
N PHE A 335 19.92 -26.45 18.26
CA PHE A 335 19.53 -25.39 19.16
C PHE A 335 18.15 -24.86 18.76
N ASN A 336 17.11 -25.40 19.38
CA ASN A 336 15.75 -24.92 19.19
C ASN A 336 15.59 -23.58 19.91
N VAL A 337 15.05 -22.56 19.23
CA VAL A 337 14.82 -21.22 19.79
C VAL A 337 13.43 -20.73 19.45
N ASP A 338 12.89 -19.87 20.31
CA ASP A 338 11.57 -19.25 20.14
C ASP A 338 11.48 -17.89 20.82
N GLY A 339 10.60 -17.03 20.30
CA GLY A 339 10.27 -15.73 20.90
C GLY A 339 8.77 -15.56 21.11
N SER A 340 8.38 -15.12 22.30
CA SER A 340 6.97 -14.94 22.67
C SER A 340 6.70 -13.49 23.09
N ALA A 341 5.58 -12.91 22.64
CA ALA A 341 5.12 -11.59 23.04
C ALA A 341 3.62 -11.59 23.35
N ARG A 342 3.23 -10.98 24.48
CA ARG A 342 1.83 -10.80 24.91
C ARG A 342 1.32 -9.41 24.53
N GLY A 343 1.12 -9.18 23.23
CA GLY A 343 0.69 -7.91 22.65
C GLY A 343 1.51 -7.52 21.42
N ASN A 344 1.19 -6.38 20.79
CA ASN A 344 1.96 -5.86 19.65
C ASN A 344 2.12 -4.32 19.74
N PRO A 345 3.13 -3.81 20.48
CA PRO A 345 4.09 -4.53 21.32
C PRO A 345 3.52 -4.90 22.70
N GLY A 346 4.13 -5.85 23.39
CA GLY A 346 3.71 -6.28 24.74
C GLY A 346 4.83 -6.96 25.52
N LYS A 347 4.55 -7.43 26.74
CA LYS A 347 5.55 -8.17 27.54
C LYS A 347 6.04 -9.39 26.75
N ALA A 348 7.36 -9.50 26.58
CA ALA A 348 7.97 -10.47 25.71
C ALA A 348 9.14 -11.19 26.39
N GLY A 349 9.40 -12.42 25.92
CA GLY A 349 10.46 -13.28 26.40
C GLY A 349 10.97 -14.18 25.29
N ILE A 350 12.18 -14.70 25.50
CA ILE A 350 12.88 -15.57 24.56
C ILE A 350 13.23 -16.87 25.26
N GLY A 351 13.30 -17.94 24.49
CA GLY A 351 13.63 -19.26 25.01
C GLY A 351 14.46 -20.06 24.01
N GLY A 352 15.31 -20.94 24.53
CA GLY A 352 16.01 -21.88 23.67
C GLY A 352 16.60 -23.06 24.42
N VAL A 353 16.81 -24.15 23.68
CA VAL A 353 17.34 -25.41 24.18
C VAL A 353 18.28 -26.05 23.17
N LEU A 354 19.52 -26.28 23.59
CA LEU A 354 20.58 -26.98 22.85
C LEU A 354 20.58 -28.46 23.23
N ARG A 355 20.50 -29.35 22.24
CA ARG A 355 20.47 -30.80 22.41
C ARG A 355 21.46 -31.53 21.50
N ASP A 356 21.96 -32.66 21.98
CA ASP A 356 22.77 -33.59 21.19
C ASP A 356 21.93 -34.67 20.48
N ALA A 357 22.60 -35.59 19.78
CA ALA A 357 21.98 -36.71 19.07
C ALA A 357 21.25 -37.71 19.99
N SER A 358 21.59 -37.76 21.28
CA SER A 358 20.86 -38.57 22.27
C SER A 358 19.59 -37.87 22.79
N GLY A 359 19.39 -36.60 22.45
CA GLY A 359 18.34 -35.75 22.99
C GLY A 359 18.67 -35.16 24.36
N LYS A 360 19.89 -35.36 24.87
CA LYS A 360 20.34 -34.75 26.14
C LYS A 360 20.42 -33.24 25.96
N THR A 361 19.87 -32.51 26.94
CA THR A 361 19.94 -31.04 26.97
C THR A 361 21.30 -30.60 27.48
N LEU A 362 22.03 -29.85 26.67
CA LEU A 362 23.35 -29.32 26.96
C LEU A 362 23.31 -27.87 27.45
N CYS A 363 22.32 -27.12 26.99
CA CYS A 363 22.10 -25.72 27.38
C CYS A 363 20.62 -25.40 27.26
N LEU A 364 20.10 -24.59 28.17
CA LEU A 364 18.81 -23.93 27.99
C LEU A 364 18.87 -22.49 28.47
N PHE A 365 18.09 -21.63 27.84
CA PHE A 365 17.86 -20.27 28.31
C PHE A 365 16.38 -19.88 28.28
N SER A 366 16.00 -18.97 29.16
CA SER A 366 14.66 -18.38 29.27
C SER A 366 14.78 -16.98 29.85
N ASP A 367 14.78 -15.96 28.99
CA ASP A 367 15.12 -14.59 29.35
C ASP A 367 13.93 -13.65 29.06
N SER A 368 13.72 -12.66 29.93
CA SER A 368 12.77 -11.57 29.68
C SER A 368 13.43 -10.48 28.83
N ILE A 369 12.73 -10.01 27.79
CA ILE A 369 13.24 -8.95 26.90
C ILE A 369 12.43 -7.64 27.04
N GLY A 370 11.59 -7.53 28.08
CA GLY A 370 10.78 -6.35 28.33
C GLY A 370 9.59 -6.25 27.38
N ILE A 371 9.42 -5.09 26.75
CA ILE A 371 8.31 -4.84 25.81
C ILE A 371 8.82 -4.98 24.38
N ALA A 372 8.31 -5.97 23.65
CA ALA A 372 8.69 -6.25 22.27
C ALA A 372 7.48 -6.75 21.47
N ASP A 373 7.57 -6.68 20.14
CA ASP A 373 6.66 -7.43 19.27
C ASP A 373 7.16 -8.87 19.04
N SER A 374 6.27 -9.72 18.52
CA SER A 374 6.56 -11.14 18.30
C SER A 374 7.72 -11.37 17.33
N ILE A 375 7.92 -10.50 16.33
CA ILE A 375 9.01 -10.65 15.36
C ILE A 375 10.35 -10.29 16.01
N LEU A 376 10.38 -9.22 16.80
CA LEU A 376 11.57 -8.82 17.56
C LEU A 376 12.00 -9.94 18.53
N ALA A 377 11.05 -10.54 19.24
CA ALA A 377 11.33 -11.63 20.17
C ALA A 377 12.01 -12.82 19.46
N GLU A 378 11.51 -13.21 18.28
CA GLU A 378 12.06 -14.30 17.48
C GLU A 378 13.51 -14.01 17.02
N ILE A 379 13.79 -12.78 16.59
CA ILE A 379 15.14 -12.39 16.15
C ILE A 379 16.10 -12.36 17.34
N ILE A 380 15.67 -11.83 18.50
CA ILE A 380 16.49 -11.80 19.71
C ILE A 380 16.78 -13.21 20.22
N ALA A 381 15.81 -14.15 20.15
CA ALA A 381 16.03 -15.54 20.54
C ALA A 381 17.16 -16.20 19.74
N ILE A 382 17.19 -15.98 18.42
CA ILE A 382 18.27 -16.47 17.56
C ILE A 382 19.59 -15.77 17.88
N HIS A 383 19.57 -14.44 18.03
CA HIS A 383 20.78 -13.67 18.39
C HIS A 383 21.40 -14.18 19.70
N ARG A 384 20.57 -14.41 20.72
CA ARG A 384 21.00 -14.94 22.02
C ARG A 384 21.67 -16.31 21.86
N ALA A 385 21.08 -17.23 21.11
CA ALA A 385 21.70 -18.53 20.84
C ALA A 385 23.06 -18.40 20.13
N VAL A 386 23.18 -17.54 19.11
CA VAL A 386 24.45 -17.30 18.42
C VAL A 386 25.51 -16.76 19.37
N MET A 387 25.15 -15.82 20.26
CA MET A 387 26.07 -15.25 21.25
C MET A 387 26.54 -16.30 22.28
N LEU A 388 25.62 -17.12 22.81
CA LEU A 388 25.96 -18.19 23.76
C LEU A 388 26.90 -19.23 23.15
N ILE A 389 26.64 -19.62 21.91
CA ILE A 389 27.47 -20.58 21.18
C ILE A 389 28.84 -19.97 20.84
N SER A 390 28.89 -18.68 20.48
CA SER A 390 30.12 -17.98 20.06
C SER A 390 31.04 -17.64 21.22
N SER A 391 30.50 -17.47 22.42
CA SER A 391 31.28 -17.19 23.63
C SER A 391 31.84 -18.45 24.31
N ASN A 392 31.38 -19.65 23.94
CA ASN A 392 31.77 -20.88 24.62
C ASN A 392 32.71 -21.76 23.76
N GLN A 393 33.96 -21.88 24.23
CA GLN A 393 35.06 -22.56 23.54
C GLN A 393 34.80 -24.06 23.28
N LEU A 394 33.97 -24.72 24.10
CA LEU A 394 33.63 -26.14 23.94
C LEU A 394 32.91 -26.42 22.61
N TYR A 395 32.22 -25.41 22.08
CA TYR A 395 31.43 -25.55 20.86
C TYR A 395 32.14 -25.03 19.61
N SER A 396 33.31 -24.41 19.72
CA SER A 396 33.98 -23.72 18.60
C SER A 396 34.14 -24.59 17.35
N HIS A 397 34.31 -25.90 17.51
CA HIS A 397 34.50 -26.87 16.42
C HIS A 397 33.29 -27.79 16.17
N ARG A 398 32.20 -27.63 16.94
CA ARG A 398 30.97 -28.41 16.78
C ARG A 398 30.08 -27.81 15.70
N ARG A 399 29.45 -28.66 14.89
CA ARG A 399 28.41 -28.26 13.94
C ARG A 399 27.10 -28.06 14.70
N ILE A 400 26.54 -26.85 14.59
CA ILE A 400 25.34 -26.47 15.32
C ILE A 400 24.31 -25.90 14.35
N THR A 401 23.11 -26.44 14.39
CA THR A 401 21.96 -25.92 13.64
C THR A 401 20.99 -25.26 14.60
N ILE A 402 20.82 -23.95 14.47
CA ILE A 402 19.80 -23.20 15.20
C ILE A 402 18.47 -23.36 14.46
N LEU A 403 17.45 -23.80 15.19
CA LEU A 403 16.13 -24.13 14.66
C LEU A 403 15.09 -23.14 15.20
N SER A 404 14.47 -22.37 14.31
CA SER A 404 13.37 -21.45 14.65
C SER A 404 12.13 -21.81 13.85
N ASP A 405 10.94 -21.58 14.43
CA ASP A 405 9.67 -21.80 13.74
C ASP A 405 9.14 -20.57 12.97
N SER A 406 9.89 -19.47 13.02
CA SER A 406 9.61 -18.29 12.20
C SER A 406 10.25 -18.40 10.81
N LYS A 407 9.49 -18.90 9.84
CA LYS A 407 9.92 -18.98 8.42
C LYS A 407 10.47 -17.66 7.89
N SER A 408 9.81 -16.55 8.25
CA SER A 408 10.19 -15.21 7.80
C SER A 408 11.56 -14.83 8.33
N VAL A 409 11.79 -14.99 9.64
CA VAL A 409 13.07 -14.63 10.28
C VAL A 409 14.21 -15.53 9.79
N VAL A 410 13.97 -16.84 9.66
CA VAL A 410 14.94 -17.78 9.08
C VAL A 410 15.31 -17.39 7.65
N SER A 411 14.32 -17.04 6.82
CA SER A 411 14.54 -16.57 5.45
C SER A 411 15.41 -15.30 5.43
N TRP A 412 15.11 -14.35 6.31
CA TRP A 412 15.87 -13.10 6.42
C TRP A 412 17.30 -13.36 6.87
N ILE A 413 17.54 -14.23 7.84
CA ILE A 413 18.92 -14.48 8.28
C ILE A 413 19.70 -15.25 7.20
N ASN A 414 19.07 -16.14 6.45
CA ASN A 414 19.70 -16.89 5.36
C ASN A 414 19.93 -16.09 4.06
N GLY A 415 19.85 -14.76 4.11
CA GLY A 415 20.19 -13.91 2.96
C GLY A 415 19.01 -13.49 2.08
N VAL A 416 17.79 -13.96 2.36
CA VAL A 416 16.61 -13.69 1.53
C VAL A 416 15.80 -12.54 2.16
N GLY A 417 16.21 -11.30 1.86
CA GLY A 417 15.62 -10.07 2.42
C GLY A 417 15.98 -9.80 3.88
N PHE A 418 15.55 -8.67 4.46
CA PHE A 418 15.88 -8.32 5.86
C PHE A 418 14.66 -8.16 6.79
N GLY A 419 13.44 -8.10 6.24
CA GLY A 419 12.21 -7.99 7.04
C GLY A 419 11.89 -6.58 7.53
N ASN A 420 11.28 -6.48 8.72
CA ASN A 420 10.86 -5.21 9.31
C ASN A 420 12.08 -4.34 9.70
N LEU A 421 12.05 -3.07 9.29
CA LEU A 421 13.12 -2.08 9.43
C LEU A 421 13.63 -1.90 10.86
N SER A 422 12.75 -2.05 11.86
CA SER A 422 13.09 -1.92 13.28
C SER A 422 14.13 -2.94 13.77
N HIS A 423 14.32 -4.07 13.07
CA HIS A 423 15.13 -5.19 13.54
C HIS A 423 16.27 -5.59 12.59
N VAL A 424 16.49 -4.82 11.50
CA VAL A 424 17.45 -5.12 10.43
C VAL A 424 18.89 -5.18 10.93
N LYS A 425 19.28 -4.27 11.85
CA LYS A 425 20.63 -4.26 12.44
C LYS A 425 20.93 -5.59 13.13
N LEU A 426 19.98 -6.10 13.90
CA LEU A 426 20.10 -7.37 14.61
C LEU A 426 20.22 -8.55 13.64
N VAL A 427 19.41 -8.57 12.56
CA VAL A 427 19.52 -9.58 11.50
C VAL A 427 20.88 -9.53 10.80
N TYR A 428 21.40 -8.34 10.53
CA TYR A 428 22.73 -8.16 9.94
C TYR A 428 23.83 -8.68 10.86
N ASP A 429 23.79 -8.37 12.15
CA ASP A 429 24.79 -8.81 13.13
C ASP A 429 24.79 -10.34 13.28
N ILE A 430 23.61 -10.96 13.27
CA ILE A 430 23.47 -12.43 13.24
C ILE A 430 24.14 -13.00 11.97
N ARG A 431 23.86 -12.41 10.79
CA ARG A 431 24.46 -12.86 9.52
C ARG A 431 25.98 -12.77 9.54
N GLN A 432 26.53 -11.65 10.02
CA GLN A 432 27.99 -11.51 10.14
C GLN A 432 28.56 -12.58 11.07
N SER A 433 27.91 -12.85 12.20
CA SER A 433 28.35 -13.88 13.14
C SER A 433 28.38 -15.28 12.51
N ILE A 434 27.36 -15.63 11.70
CA ILE A 434 27.29 -16.90 10.99
C ILE A 434 28.33 -16.99 9.87
N LEU A 435 28.56 -15.90 9.13
CA LEU A 435 29.58 -15.86 8.09
C LEU A 435 30.99 -16.08 8.64
N HIS A 436 31.29 -15.50 9.81
CA HIS A 436 32.56 -15.71 10.50
C HIS A 436 32.68 -17.15 11.05
N ARG A 437 31.56 -17.80 11.37
CA ARG A 437 31.53 -19.16 11.92
C ARG A 437 30.67 -20.11 11.08
N LYS A 438 31.28 -20.67 10.03
CA LYS A 438 30.66 -21.64 9.11
C LYS A 438 30.16 -22.94 9.77
N SER A 439 30.53 -23.21 11.02
CA SER A 439 30.01 -24.35 11.80
C SER A 439 28.60 -24.11 12.36
N ILE A 440 28.08 -22.87 12.30
CA ILE A 440 26.71 -22.53 12.68
C ILE A 440 25.85 -22.41 11.41
N SER A 441 24.65 -23.00 11.44
CA SER A 441 23.64 -22.81 10.41
C SER A 441 22.27 -22.52 11.04
N ILE A 442 21.36 -21.91 10.28
CA ILE A 442 19.97 -21.66 10.72
C ILE A 442 19.01 -22.35 9.77
N ALA A 443 18.07 -23.10 10.35
CA ALA A 443 17.03 -23.79 9.60
C ALA A 443 15.64 -23.59 10.23
N PHE A 444 14.61 -23.71 9.40
CA PHE A 444 13.23 -23.67 9.84
C PHE A 444 12.81 -25.01 10.45
N THR A 445 12.10 -24.97 11.57
CA THR A 445 11.45 -26.13 12.18
C THR A 445 9.94 -25.90 12.36
N PRO A 446 9.07 -26.89 12.15
CA PRO A 446 7.64 -26.74 12.44
C PRO A 446 7.36 -26.51 13.93
N ARG A 447 6.32 -25.73 14.27
CA ARG A 447 5.91 -25.43 15.65
C ARG A 447 5.76 -26.67 16.55
N GLY A 448 5.20 -27.76 16.02
CA GLY A 448 5.04 -29.03 16.77
C GLY A 448 6.38 -29.62 17.24
N SER A 449 7.46 -29.36 16.51
CA SER A 449 8.82 -29.79 16.83
C SER A 449 9.59 -28.75 17.66
N ASN A 450 8.98 -27.60 18.00
CA ASN A 450 9.61 -26.49 18.74
C ASN A 450 8.98 -26.21 20.13
N ALA A 451 8.08 -27.09 20.60
CA ALA A 451 7.24 -26.85 21.78
C ALA A 451 8.02 -26.51 23.08
N LEU A 452 9.21 -27.08 23.26
CA LEU A 452 10.03 -26.80 24.46
C LEU A 452 10.59 -25.37 24.44
N ALA A 453 11.05 -24.88 23.27
CA ALA A 453 11.53 -23.51 23.13
C ALA A 453 10.38 -22.50 23.31
N ASP A 454 9.19 -22.78 22.76
CA ASP A 454 7.98 -21.97 22.95
C ASP A 454 7.56 -21.87 24.43
N SER A 455 7.63 -22.98 25.18
CA SER A 455 7.39 -22.96 26.63
C SER A 455 8.42 -22.10 27.37
N LEU A 456 9.71 -22.21 27.03
CA LEU A 456 10.77 -21.39 27.61
C LEU A 456 10.60 -19.90 27.30
N ALA A 457 10.19 -19.55 26.08
CA ALA A 457 9.93 -18.16 25.69
C ALA A 457 8.73 -17.57 26.44
N LYS A 458 7.64 -18.33 26.58
CA LYS A 458 6.45 -17.93 27.35
C LYS A 458 6.76 -17.74 28.83
N ASN A 459 7.61 -18.59 29.40
CA ASN A 459 8.08 -18.44 30.78
C ASN A 459 8.95 -17.19 30.93
N GLY A 460 9.87 -16.94 29.99
CA GLY A 460 10.72 -15.75 29.94
C GLY A 460 9.92 -14.43 29.91
N ALA A 461 8.75 -14.44 29.26
CA ALA A 461 7.87 -13.27 29.20
C ALA A 461 7.19 -12.94 30.56
N VAL A 462 7.20 -13.87 31.51
CA VAL A 462 6.57 -13.76 32.83
C VAL A 462 7.60 -13.65 33.95
N SER A 463 8.77 -14.25 33.79
CA SER A 463 9.83 -14.25 34.81
C SER A 463 10.57 -12.92 34.89
N ILE A 464 11.12 -12.63 36.07
CA ILE A 464 12.00 -11.48 36.32
C ILE A 464 13.43 -12.00 36.34
N GLY A 465 14.25 -11.59 35.36
CA GLY A 465 15.67 -11.94 35.26
C GLY A 465 16.02 -12.87 34.09
N GLU A 466 17.32 -13.11 33.92
CA GLU A 466 17.88 -14.06 32.96
C GLU A 466 18.00 -15.45 33.60
N ARG A 467 17.65 -16.50 32.85
CA ARG A 467 17.83 -17.89 33.25
C ARG A 467 18.64 -18.61 32.20
N LEU A 468 19.87 -18.97 32.52
CA LEU A 468 20.79 -19.74 31.68
C LEU A 468 21.31 -20.93 32.46
N GLU A 469 21.13 -22.14 31.94
CA GLU A 469 21.60 -23.37 32.55
C GLU A 469 22.44 -24.15 31.52
N TRP A 470 23.65 -24.54 31.92
CA TRP A 470 24.50 -25.46 31.17
C TRP A 470 24.41 -26.85 31.79
N GLY A 471 24.11 -27.86 30.98
CA GLY A 471 24.10 -29.26 31.41
C GLY A 471 25.53 -29.78 31.52
N ALA A 472 25.87 -30.40 32.66
CA ALA A 472 27.11 -31.14 32.85
C ALA A 472 27.10 -32.47 32.08
#